data_AF-A0A6J4XB28-F1
#
_entry.id   AF-A0A6J4XB28-F1
#
_cell.length_a   1.000
_cell.length_b   1.000
_cell.length_c   1.000
_cell.angle_alpha   90.00
_cell.angle_beta   90.00
_cell.angle_gamma   90.00
#
_symmetry.space_group_name_H-M   'P 1'
#
loop_
_entity.id
_entity.type
_entity.pdbx_description
1 polymer ?
#
loop_
_entity_poly.entity_id
_entity_poly.type
_entity_poly.pdbx_seq_one_letter_code
_entity_poly.pdbx_strand_id
1 'polypeptide(L)'
;MEEKWEKQLACAESCQRCGKSLLNKDRRLLSVYDHEPICMECKNEEEKRSDYEDMSRQMIATCMETTSKPYGDPASYCFHHFCPFKCKT
;
A
#
# COMPACT_ATOMS: atom_id res chain seq x y z
N MET A 1 -0.30 -11.22 16.14
CA MET A 1 -0.95 -11.38 14.82
C MET A 1 -0.42 -10.41 13.75
N GLU A 2 0.43 -9.44 14.10
CA GLU A 2 0.99 -8.45 13.15
C GLU A 2 2.09 -8.99 12.22
N GLU A 3 2.84 -10.04 12.58
CA GLU A 3 3.99 -10.51 11.78
C GLU A 3 3.66 -11.19 10.43
N LYS A 4 2.39 -11.46 10.12
CA LYS A 4 2.00 -12.19 8.89
C LYS A 4 1.60 -11.30 7.72
N TRP A 5 0.91 -10.18 7.97
CA TRP A 5 0.37 -9.37 6.89
C TRP A 5 1.50 -8.67 6.10
N GLU A 6 2.56 -8.22 6.79
CA GLU A 6 3.70 -7.54 6.15
C GLU A 6 4.37 -8.48 5.15
N LYS A 7 4.61 -9.75 5.50
CA LYS A 7 5.17 -10.73 4.56
C LYS A 7 4.26 -11.03 3.38
N GLN A 8 2.95 -11.17 3.62
CA GLN A 8 1.98 -11.48 2.59
C GLN A 8 1.83 -10.35 1.57
N LEU A 9 1.84 -9.09 2.02
CA LEU A 9 1.75 -7.92 1.15
C LEU A 9 3.09 -7.53 0.53
N ALA A 10 4.19 -7.61 1.32
CA ALA A 10 5.55 -7.35 0.86
C ALA A 10 5.92 -8.23 -0.33
N CYS A 11 5.53 -9.49 -0.27
CA CYS A 11 5.92 -10.52 -1.22
C CYS A 11 4.77 -10.93 -2.16
N ALA A 12 3.82 -10.02 -2.41
CA ALA A 12 2.88 -10.18 -3.52
C ALA A 12 3.64 -10.34 -4.84
N GLU A 13 3.39 -11.44 -5.55
CA GLU A 13 4.06 -11.82 -6.80
C GLU A 13 3.46 -11.17 -8.05
N SER A 14 2.30 -10.53 -7.90
CA SER A 14 1.61 -9.82 -8.98
C SER A 14 0.89 -8.57 -8.47
N CYS A 15 0.80 -7.56 -9.33
CA CYS A 15 0.01 -6.35 -9.10
C CYS A 15 -1.48 -6.67 -9.23
N GLN A 16 -2.28 -6.37 -8.20
CA GLN A 16 -3.72 -6.66 -8.21
C GLN A 16 -4.51 -5.83 -9.25
N ARG A 17 -3.95 -4.73 -9.75
CA ARG A 17 -4.61 -3.87 -10.75
C ARG A 17 -4.38 -4.29 -12.19
N CYS A 18 -3.13 -4.60 -12.54
CA CYS A 18 -2.75 -4.87 -13.93
C CYS A 18 -2.25 -6.29 -14.18
N GLY A 19 -2.13 -7.13 -13.14
CA GLY A 19 -1.63 -8.50 -13.24
C GLY A 19 -0.14 -8.63 -13.53
N LYS A 20 0.60 -7.51 -13.63
CA LYS A 20 2.05 -7.51 -13.87
C LYS A 20 2.76 -8.25 -12.74
N SER A 21 3.73 -9.11 -13.09
CA SER A 21 4.57 -9.78 -12.09
C SER A 21 5.41 -8.78 -11.31
N LEU A 22 5.49 -8.98 -10.00
CA LEU A 22 6.24 -8.17 -9.05
C LEU A 22 7.38 -9.01 -8.45
N LEU A 23 8.60 -8.80 -8.93
CA LEU A 23 9.80 -9.47 -8.42
C LEU A 23 10.24 -8.84 -7.09
N ASN A 24 11.04 -9.54 -6.28
CA ASN A 24 11.46 -9.04 -4.96
C ASN A 24 12.10 -7.64 -4.98
N LYS A 25 12.81 -7.30 -6.06
CA LYS A 25 13.47 -6.00 -6.24
C LYS A 25 12.52 -4.85 -6.57
N ASP A 26 11.30 -5.15 -7.03
CA ASP A 26 10.35 -4.16 -7.52
C ASP A 26 9.71 -3.39 -6.37
N ARG A 27 9.47 -2.10 -6.58
CA ARG A 27 8.74 -1.30 -5.59
C ARG A 27 7.25 -1.50 -5.77
N ARG A 28 6.55 -1.65 -4.66
CA ARG A 28 5.09 -1.72 -4.59
C ARG A 28 4.59 -0.99 -3.35
N LEU A 29 3.32 -0.67 -3.34
CA LEU A 29 2.63 -0.03 -2.23
C LEU A 29 1.17 -0.46 -2.22
N LEU A 30 0.41 -0.07 -1.21
CA LEU A 30 -1.00 -0.39 -1.09
C LEU A 30 -1.88 0.71 -1.71
N SER A 31 -2.86 0.32 -2.50
CA SER A 31 -3.85 1.25 -3.05
C SER A 31 -4.60 1.97 -1.93
N VAL A 32 -4.84 3.28 -2.07
CA VAL A 32 -5.69 4.01 -1.09
C VAL A 32 -7.19 3.72 -1.25
N TYR A 33 -7.57 2.89 -2.22
CA TYR A 33 -8.97 2.57 -2.52
C TYR A 33 -9.40 1.20 -2.00
N ASP A 34 -8.53 0.19 -2.10
CA ASP A 34 -8.85 -1.18 -1.69
C ASP A 34 -7.76 -1.87 -0.87
N HIS A 35 -6.71 -1.12 -0.51
CA HIS A 35 -5.58 -1.61 0.28
C HIS A 35 -4.78 -2.76 -0.35
N GLU A 36 -4.98 -3.06 -1.63
CA GLU A 36 -4.29 -4.14 -2.32
C GLU A 36 -2.89 -3.68 -2.82
N PRO A 37 -1.91 -4.61 -2.92
CA PRO A 37 -0.59 -4.29 -3.41
C PRO A 37 -0.62 -4.01 -4.92
N ILE A 38 -0.11 -2.84 -5.29
CA ILE A 38 -0.05 -2.37 -6.67
C ILE A 38 1.38 -1.96 -7.05
N CYS A 39 1.70 -2.08 -8.35
CA CYS A 39 2.95 -1.57 -8.88
C CYS A 39 2.97 -0.03 -8.87
N MET A 40 4.17 0.56 -8.95
CA MET A 40 4.32 2.02 -9.02
C MET A 40 3.59 2.65 -10.21
N GLU A 41 3.49 1.95 -11.35
CA GLU A 41 2.79 2.46 -12.54
C GLU A 41 1.30 2.60 -12.25
N CYS A 42 0.66 1.59 -11.66
CA CYS A 42 -0.74 1.66 -11.26
C CYS A 42 -0.97 2.71 -10.17
N LYS A 43 -0.01 2.91 -9.26
CA LYS A 43 -0.10 4.01 -8.30
C LYS A 43 -0.07 5.38 -8.98
N ASN A 44 0.82 5.58 -9.95
CA ASN A 44 0.88 6.85 -10.66
C ASN A 44 -0.42 7.16 -11.41
N GLU A 45 -1.14 6.14 -11.91
CA GLU A 45 -2.47 6.33 -12.50
C GLU A 45 -3.54 6.59 -11.43
N GLU A 46 -3.45 5.91 -10.28
CA GLU A 46 -4.31 6.15 -9.13
C GLU A 46 -4.24 7.60 -8.63
N GLU A 47 -3.04 8.17 -8.57
CA GLU A 47 -2.76 9.55 -8.14
C GLU A 47 -3.31 10.62 -9.10
N LYS A 48 -3.58 10.28 -10.36
CA LYS A 48 -4.17 11.19 -11.34
C LYS A 48 -5.68 11.31 -11.23
N ARG A 49 -6.33 10.43 -10.45
CA ARG A 49 -7.78 10.48 -10.29
C ARG A 49 -8.19 11.73 -9.53
N SER A 50 -9.31 12.34 -9.93
CA SER A 50 -9.80 13.59 -9.35
C SER A 50 -10.18 13.47 -7.87
N ASP A 51 -10.53 12.27 -7.41
CA ASP A 51 -10.93 11.93 -6.04
C ASP A 51 -9.75 11.49 -5.16
N TYR A 52 -8.53 11.42 -5.70
CA TYR A 52 -7.39 10.81 -5.01
C TYR A 52 -7.03 11.49 -3.68
N GLU A 53 -7.09 12.82 -3.62
CA GLU A 53 -6.72 13.57 -2.42
C GLU A 53 -7.67 13.27 -1.25
N ASP A 54 -8.98 13.20 -1.53
CA ASP A 54 -9.99 12.91 -0.53
C ASP A 54 -9.93 11.45 -0.09
N MET A 55 -9.73 10.52 -1.04
CA MET A 55 -9.52 9.10 -0.73
C MET A 55 -8.26 8.88 0.10
N SER A 56 -7.18 9.63 -0.16
CA SER A 56 -5.95 9.57 0.62
C SER A 56 -6.18 10.06 2.06
N ARG A 57 -6.93 11.15 2.24
CA ARG A 57 -7.30 11.65 3.58
C ARG A 57 -8.18 10.64 4.33
N GLN A 58 -9.18 10.07 3.66
CA GLN A 58 -10.03 9.05 4.25
C GLN A 58 -9.23 7.82 4.66
N MET A 59 -8.30 7.36 3.82
CA MET A 59 -7.41 6.25 4.13
C MET A 59 -6.59 6.50 5.40
N ILE A 60 -6.01 7.69 5.54
CA ILE A 60 -5.26 8.08 6.74
C ILE A 60 -6.17 8.05 7.98
N ALA A 61 -7.38 8.60 7.89
CA ALA A 61 -8.33 8.62 9.00
C ALA A 61 -8.74 7.20 9.42
N THR A 62 -9.19 6.36 8.48
CA THR A 62 -9.59 4.97 8.73
C THR A 62 -8.44 4.14 9.29
N CYS A 63 -7.24 4.35 8.78
CA CYS A 63 -6.04 3.75 9.33
C CYS A 63 -5.85 4.08 10.82
N MET A 64 -5.84 5.38 11.16
CA MET A 64 -5.56 5.83 12.52
C MET A 64 -6.59 5.29 13.50
N GLU A 65 -7.84 5.23 13.08
CA GLU A 65 -8.94 4.62 13.83
C GLU A 65 -8.71 3.11 14.03
N THR A 66 -8.43 2.37 12.96
CA THR A 66 -8.30 0.90 12.99
C THR A 66 -7.08 0.43 13.78
N THR A 67 -5.96 1.13 13.64
CA THR A 67 -4.68 0.72 14.25
C THR A 67 -4.44 1.36 15.62
N SER A 68 -5.19 2.41 15.98
CA SER A 68 -4.91 3.28 17.13
C SER A 68 -3.46 3.82 17.14
N LYS A 69 -2.78 3.82 15.98
CA LYS A 69 -1.42 4.32 15.81
C LYS A 69 -1.46 5.65 15.05
N PRO A 70 -0.59 6.61 15.41
CA PRO A 70 -0.47 7.85 14.67
C PRO A 70 0.01 7.59 13.24
N TYR A 71 -0.42 8.43 12.32
CA TYR A 71 0.11 8.44 10.96
C TYR A 71 1.64 8.64 10.97
N GLY A 72 2.36 7.87 10.14
CA GLY A 72 3.81 7.99 9.99
C GLY A 72 4.65 6.94 10.72
N ASP A 73 4.04 5.99 11.43
CA ASP A 73 4.75 4.82 11.97
C ASP A 73 5.19 3.88 10.81
N PRO A 74 6.51 3.74 10.53
CA PRO A 74 7.00 2.94 9.42
C PRO A 74 6.72 1.44 9.55
N ALA A 75 6.38 0.96 10.75
CA ALA A 75 5.98 -0.42 11.00
C ALA A 75 4.46 -0.64 10.86
N SER A 76 3.70 0.41 10.51
CA SER A 76 2.25 0.34 10.35
C SER A 76 1.86 -0.01 8.91
N TYR A 77 0.85 -0.87 8.79
CA TYR A 77 0.11 -1.17 7.54
C TYR A 77 -0.23 0.07 6.74
N CYS A 78 -0.56 1.15 7.43
CA CYS A 78 -0.98 2.38 6.80
C CYS A 78 0.14 3.15 6.13
N PHE A 79 1.36 3.05 6.66
CA PHE A 79 2.53 3.71 6.07
C PHE A 79 2.78 3.22 4.65
N HIS A 80 2.49 1.94 4.38
CA HIS A 80 2.69 1.31 3.09
C HIS A 80 1.68 1.70 2.01
N HIS A 81 0.67 2.51 2.32
CA HIS A 81 -0.21 3.13 1.32
C HIS A 81 0.45 4.34 0.64
N PHE A 82 1.47 4.91 1.29
CA PHE A 82 2.14 6.15 0.87
C PHE A 82 3.66 5.97 0.72
N CYS A 83 4.26 5.00 1.40
CA CYS A 83 5.67 4.67 1.29
C CYS A 83 5.88 3.32 0.60
N PRO A 84 6.45 3.31 -0.61
CA PRO A 84 6.67 2.06 -1.33
C PRO A 84 7.72 1.18 -0.65
N PHE A 85 7.46 -0.12 -0.64
CA PHE A 85 8.29 -1.15 -0.06
C PHE A 85 8.72 -2.18 -1.12
N LYS A 86 9.62 -3.08 -0.71
CA LYS A 86 10.10 -4.22 -1.49
C LYS A 86 9.98 -5.48 -0.64
N CYS A 87 9.74 -6.64 -1.25
CA CYS A 87 9.86 -7.92 -0.56
C CYS A 87 11.32 -8.08 -0.10
N LYS A 88 11.52 -8.30 1.20
CA LYS A 88 12.84 -8.71 1.73
C LYS A 88 12.96 -10.22 1.53
N THR A 89 13.97 -10.63 0.75
CA THR A 89 14.43 -12.03 0.63
C THR A 89 14.90 -12.56 1.96
#